data_AF-A0A349J6E5-F1
#
_entry.id   AF-A0A349J6E5-F1
#
_cell.length_a   1.000
_cell.length_b   1.000
_cell.length_c   1.000
_cell.angle_alpha   90.00
_cell.angle_beta   90.00
_cell.angle_gamma   90.00
#
_symmetry.space_group_name_H-M   'P 1'
#
loop_
_entity.id
_entity.type
_entity.pdbx_description
1 polymer ?
#
loop_
_entity_poly.entity_id
_entity_poly.type
_entity_poly.pdbx_seq_one_letter_code
_entity_poly.pdbx_strand_id
1 'polypeptide(L)'
;MRLTFAFLCCAALAAAEHGEVLAILGPDRLAIQYYQLPVVVRLAEIEIPAENADQAQVRLGEATGKKSNITWAPDLGADDAGTPRVYVALGSSAASLGEMLIEAGLARFAPLGQGGRQRERFAAAEAKAKKAKAGIWAVAAAPAPAPAPAAPAKPVAGQFVAEVDGKHFYPADAPEAARLNPKRLVRYASEAAARKAGKQPYAPSAPGAVATLDEARASYGRAKALCEQAAGQGPTEERDKLYERAFLELSGAMQVFSAAAEAKPADEALGEELRQCTQLRYAAMKSKRYH
;
A
#
# COMPACT_ATOMS: atom_id res chain seq x y z
N MET A 1 -60.99 17.32 -22.23
CA MET A 1 -59.54 17.14 -22.04
C MET A 1 -59.30 15.90 -21.20
N ARG A 2 -58.80 14.83 -21.81
CA ARG A 2 -58.38 13.60 -21.11
C ARG A 2 -56.86 13.63 -21.06
N LEU A 3 -56.27 13.75 -19.87
CA LEU A 3 -54.83 13.69 -19.65
C LEU A 3 -54.49 12.27 -19.21
N THR A 4 -53.90 11.52 -20.13
CA THR A 4 -53.39 10.16 -19.94
C THR A 4 -52.10 10.25 -19.12
N PHE A 5 -52.14 9.76 -17.88
CA PHE A 5 -50.97 9.66 -17.01
C PHE A 5 -50.16 8.43 -17.42
N ALA A 6 -49.05 8.63 -18.13
CA ALA A 6 -48.12 7.56 -18.49
C ALA A 6 -47.26 7.21 -17.27
N PHE A 7 -47.52 6.04 -16.68
CA PHE A 7 -46.71 5.45 -15.63
C PHE A 7 -45.37 5.00 -16.23
N LEU A 8 -44.32 5.80 -16.04
CA LEU A 8 -42.96 5.47 -16.43
C LEU A 8 -42.42 4.44 -15.42
N CYS A 9 -42.50 3.15 -15.76
CA CYS A 9 -41.81 2.09 -15.03
C CYS A 9 -40.29 2.28 -15.19
N CYS A 10 -39.66 3.00 -14.26
CA CYS A 10 -38.22 2.94 -14.06
C CYS A 10 -37.87 1.57 -13.47
N ALA A 11 -37.66 0.58 -14.33
CA ALA A 11 -36.90 -0.60 -13.97
C ALA A 11 -35.47 -0.14 -13.64
N ALA A 12 -35.17 -0.01 -12.35
CA ALA A 12 -33.80 0.17 -11.88
C ALA A 12 -33.02 -1.09 -12.26
N LEU A 13 -32.36 -1.06 -13.41
CA LEU A 13 -31.24 -1.96 -13.67
C LEU A 13 -30.21 -1.69 -12.56
N ALA A 14 -30.17 -2.58 -11.56
CA ALA A 14 -29.00 -2.73 -10.72
C ALA A 14 -27.89 -3.29 -11.63
N ALA A 15 -27.26 -2.40 -12.41
CA ALA A 15 -26.09 -2.73 -13.17
C ALA A 15 -25.03 -3.21 -12.17
N ALA A 16 -24.56 -4.45 -12.33
CA ALA A 16 -23.39 -4.89 -11.61
C ALA A 16 -22.26 -3.95 -12.05
N GLU A 17 -21.82 -3.08 -11.15
CA GLU A 17 -20.77 -2.12 -11.44
C GLU A 17 -19.45 -2.87 -11.54
N HIS A 18 -18.88 -2.85 -12.74
CA HIS A 18 -17.61 -3.48 -13.04
C HIS A 18 -16.48 -2.56 -12.58
N GLY A 19 -15.60 -3.09 -11.74
CA GLY A 19 -14.37 -2.47 -11.28
C GLY A 19 -13.18 -3.41 -11.40
N GLU A 20 -12.04 -3.01 -10.85
CA GLU A 20 -10.84 -3.83 -10.68
C GLU A 20 -10.39 -3.76 -9.22
N VAL A 21 -9.86 -4.87 -8.68
CA VAL A 21 -9.22 -4.85 -7.36
C VAL A 21 -7.81 -4.28 -7.52
N LEU A 22 -7.60 -3.05 -7.04
CA LEU A 22 -6.35 -2.32 -7.20
C LEU A 22 -5.30 -2.76 -6.17
N ALA A 23 -5.70 -2.97 -4.92
CA ALA A 23 -4.80 -3.40 -3.85
C ALA A 23 -5.53 -4.04 -2.67
N ILE A 24 -4.82 -4.87 -1.92
CA ILE A 24 -5.29 -5.43 -0.64
C ILE A 24 -4.65 -4.62 0.48
N LEU A 25 -5.48 -3.95 1.29
CA LEU A 25 -5.03 -3.02 2.34
C LEU A 25 -5.05 -3.64 3.74
N GLY A 26 -5.64 -4.83 3.87
CA GLY A 26 -5.72 -5.58 5.12
C GLY A 26 -6.45 -6.91 4.93
N PRO A 27 -6.76 -7.63 6.02
CA PRO A 27 -7.38 -8.95 5.95
C PRO A 27 -8.81 -8.91 5.37
N ASP A 28 -9.53 -7.79 5.50
CA ASP A 28 -10.89 -7.58 5.00
C ASP A 28 -11.06 -6.26 4.22
N ARG A 29 -9.96 -5.56 3.90
CA ARG A 29 -9.97 -4.23 3.26
C ARG A 29 -9.31 -4.26 1.90
N LEU A 30 -9.96 -3.62 0.94
CA LEU A 30 -9.60 -3.62 -0.47
C LEU A 30 -9.63 -2.18 -0.99
N ALA A 31 -8.68 -1.82 -1.86
CA ALA A 31 -8.83 -0.70 -2.76
C ALA A 31 -9.37 -1.24 -4.09
N ILE A 32 -10.49 -0.69 -4.55
CA ILE A 32 -11.15 -1.08 -5.79
C ILE A 32 -11.31 0.13 -6.71
N GLN A 33 -11.33 -0.09 -8.02
CA GLN A 33 -11.69 0.94 -8.99
C GLN A 33 -13.21 1.04 -9.10
N TYR A 34 -13.74 2.24 -8.86
CA TYR A 34 -15.15 2.55 -8.95
C TYR A 34 -15.33 3.86 -9.73
N TYR A 35 -15.99 3.81 -10.89
CA TYR A 35 -16.08 4.95 -11.83
C TYR A 35 -14.72 5.64 -12.07
N GLN A 36 -13.68 4.83 -12.35
CA GLN A 36 -12.29 5.28 -12.57
C GLN A 36 -11.57 5.85 -11.33
N LEU A 37 -12.24 5.93 -10.17
CA LEU A 37 -11.64 6.41 -8.94
C LEU A 37 -11.27 5.24 -8.01
N PRO A 38 -10.13 5.30 -7.31
CA PRO A 38 -9.82 4.33 -6.27
C PRO A 38 -10.68 4.58 -5.03
N VAL A 39 -11.43 3.57 -4.61
CA VAL A 39 -12.26 3.61 -3.40
C VAL A 39 -11.83 2.49 -2.46
N VAL A 40 -11.65 2.83 -1.18
CA VAL A 40 -11.38 1.84 -0.14
C VAL A 40 -12.70 1.28 0.36
N VAL A 41 -12.81 -0.04 0.36
CA VAL A 41 -14.00 -0.77 0.83
C VAL A 41 -13.62 -1.89 1.78
N ARG A 42 -14.59 -2.36 2.54
CA ARG A 42 -14.48 -3.50 3.44
C ARG A 42 -15.41 -4.63 2.98
N LEU A 43 -14.96 -5.88 3.10
CA LEU A 43 -15.81 -7.03 2.82
C LEU A 43 -16.97 -7.10 3.84
N ALA A 44 -18.19 -7.21 3.33
CA ALA A 44 -19.40 -7.25 4.14
C ALA A 44 -19.64 -8.62 4.79
N GLU A 45 -20.32 -8.59 5.93
CA GLU A 45 -20.84 -9.77 6.67
C GLU A 45 -19.81 -10.88 7.00
N ILE A 46 -18.52 -10.54 7.11
CA ILE A 46 -17.48 -11.49 7.53
C ILE A 46 -16.70 -10.97 8.72
N GLU A 47 -16.23 -11.88 9.56
CA GLU A 47 -15.29 -11.62 10.64
C GLU A 47 -14.04 -12.49 10.45
N ILE A 48 -12.86 -11.88 10.46
CA ILE A 48 -11.59 -12.58 10.28
C ILE A 48 -10.85 -12.60 11.62
N PRO A 49 -10.67 -13.76 12.25
CA PRO A 49 -9.90 -13.87 13.48
C PRO A 49 -8.46 -13.41 13.26
N ALA A 50 -7.88 -12.76 14.27
CA ALA A 50 -6.53 -12.20 14.18
C ALA A 50 -5.46 -13.23 13.80
N GLU A 51 -5.62 -14.48 14.28
CA GLU A 51 -4.74 -15.61 13.97
C GLU A 51 -4.68 -15.96 12.47
N ASN A 52 -5.73 -15.61 11.72
CA ASN A 52 -5.87 -15.90 10.30
C ASN A 52 -5.72 -14.67 9.41
N ALA A 53 -5.42 -13.49 9.98
CA ALA A 53 -5.37 -12.24 9.24
C ALA A 53 -4.37 -12.28 8.07
N ASP A 54 -3.16 -12.80 8.31
CA ASP A 54 -2.12 -12.91 7.28
C ASP A 54 -2.52 -13.87 6.16
N GLN A 55 -3.11 -15.01 6.51
CA GLN A 55 -3.57 -16.01 5.53
C GLN A 55 -4.74 -15.48 4.69
N ALA A 56 -5.68 -14.76 5.32
CA ALA A 56 -6.78 -14.11 4.62
C ALA A 56 -6.26 -13.03 3.66
N GLN A 57 -5.30 -12.21 4.11
CA GLN A 57 -4.70 -11.18 3.26
C GLN A 57 -3.94 -11.78 2.08
N VAL A 58 -3.16 -12.85 2.28
CA VAL A 58 -2.50 -13.58 1.18
C VAL A 58 -3.52 -14.12 0.19
N ARG A 59 -4.61 -14.73 0.69
CA ARG A 59 -5.66 -15.29 -0.15
C ARG A 59 -6.37 -14.21 -0.97
N LEU A 60 -6.65 -13.06 -0.37
CA LEU A 60 -7.18 -11.90 -1.07
C LEU A 60 -6.18 -11.30 -2.06
N GLY A 61 -4.87 -11.43 -1.81
CA GLY A 61 -3.80 -10.99 -2.71
C GLY A 61 -3.96 -11.52 -4.14
N GLU A 62 -4.47 -12.75 -4.29
CA GLU A 62 -4.78 -13.37 -5.57
C GLU A 62 -5.87 -12.64 -6.37
N ALA A 63 -6.64 -11.74 -5.74
CA ALA A 63 -7.66 -10.93 -6.39
C ALA A 63 -7.09 -9.67 -7.07
N THR A 64 -5.89 -9.23 -6.70
CA THR A 64 -5.28 -7.98 -7.20
C THR A 64 -5.13 -8.02 -8.73
N GLY A 65 -5.49 -6.94 -9.40
CA GLY A 65 -5.46 -6.82 -10.86
C GLY A 65 -6.63 -7.51 -11.59
N LYS A 66 -7.53 -8.19 -10.86
CA LYS A 66 -8.67 -8.88 -11.47
C LYS A 66 -9.88 -7.96 -11.51
N LYS A 67 -10.63 -8.07 -12.62
CA LYS A 67 -11.96 -7.45 -12.74
C LYS A 67 -12.86 -7.97 -11.63
N SER A 68 -13.67 -7.09 -11.07
CA SER A 68 -14.59 -7.37 -9.98
C SER A 68 -15.97 -6.80 -10.24
N ASN A 69 -16.99 -7.50 -9.79
CA ASN A 69 -18.34 -6.96 -9.65
C ASN A 69 -18.54 -6.55 -8.19
N ILE A 70 -18.91 -5.30 -7.98
CA ILE A 70 -19.12 -4.74 -6.65
C ILE A 70 -20.62 -4.63 -6.44
N THR A 71 -21.12 -5.21 -5.35
CA THR A 71 -22.53 -5.11 -4.97
C THR A 71 -22.65 -4.31 -3.68
N TRP A 72 -23.23 -3.13 -3.81
CA TRP A 72 -23.60 -2.25 -2.70
C TRP A 72 -24.99 -2.62 -2.19
N ALA A 73 -25.21 -2.48 -0.88
CA ALA A 73 -26.55 -2.50 -0.31
C ALA A 73 -26.64 -1.53 0.87
N PRO A 74 -27.73 -0.74 0.98
CA PRO A 74 -27.85 0.30 2.01
C PRO A 74 -27.74 -0.22 3.45
N ASP A 75 -28.14 -1.47 3.68
CA ASP A 75 -28.17 -2.13 4.99
C ASP A 75 -26.79 -2.61 5.48
N LEU A 76 -25.78 -2.65 4.60
CA LEU A 76 -24.41 -3.00 4.97
C LEU A 76 -23.71 -1.88 5.74
N GLY A 77 -24.14 -0.65 5.51
CA GLY A 77 -23.60 0.56 6.12
C GLY A 77 -22.09 0.74 5.90
N ALA A 78 -21.46 1.44 6.84
CA ALA A 78 -20.03 1.65 6.91
C ALA A 78 -19.49 1.21 8.27
N ASP A 79 -18.19 0.93 8.33
CA ASP A 79 -17.52 0.66 9.60
C ASP A 79 -17.23 1.93 10.41
N ASP A 80 -16.58 1.76 11.57
CA ASP A 80 -16.27 2.85 12.49
C ASP A 80 -15.34 3.91 11.88
N ALA A 81 -14.62 3.57 10.80
CA ALA A 81 -13.78 4.48 10.04
C ALA A 81 -14.51 5.14 8.86
N GLY A 82 -15.83 4.93 8.73
CA GLY A 82 -16.63 5.40 7.59
C GLY A 82 -16.34 4.63 6.30
N THR A 83 -15.64 3.51 6.35
CA THR A 83 -15.37 2.70 5.16
C THR A 83 -16.60 1.87 4.82
N PRO A 84 -17.15 1.99 3.60
CA PRO A 84 -18.34 1.26 3.24
C PRO A 84 -18.08 -0.24 3.16
N ARG A 85 -19.11 -1.03 3.51
CA ARG A 85 -19.10 -2.48 3.41
C ARG A 85 -19.78 -2.93 2.13
N VAL A 86 -19.14 -3.83 1.38
CA VAL A 86 -19.62 -4.30 0.07
C VAL A 86 -19.39 -5.79 -0.11
N TYR A 87 -20.12 -6.38 -1.06
CA TYR A 87 -19.76 -7.69 -1.60
C TYR A 87 -18.92 -7.48 -2.86
N VAL A 88 -17.82 -8.24 -2.98
CA VAL A 88 -16.93 -8.21 -4.15
C VAL A 88 -16.86 -9.61 -4.73
N ALA A 89 -17.20 -9.77 -6.02
CA ALA A 89 -17.01 -11.02 -6.75
C ALA A 89 -16.04 -10.81 -7.91
N LEU A 90 -15.25 -11.81 -8.28
CA LEU A 90 -14.23 -11.67 -9.34
C LEU A 90 -14.74 -12.14 -10.70
N GLY A 91 -14.55 -11.34 -11.74
CA GLY A 91 -14.92 -11.66 -13.12
C GLY A 91 -16.39 -12.04 -13.25
N SER A 92 -16.67 -13.21 -13.80
CA SER A 92 -18.02 -13.80 -13.90
C SER A 92 -18.33 -14.78 -12.76
N SER A 93 -17.46 -14.90 -11.75
CA SER A 93 -17.69 -15.78 -10.61
C SER A 93 -18.94 -15.35 -9.85
N ALA A 94 -19.80 -16.32 -9.55
CA ALA A 94 -20.91 -16.09 -8.64
C ALA A 94 -20.41 -15.93 -7.19
N ALA A 95 -19.31 -16.59 -6.80
CA ALA A 95 -18.79 -16.55 -5.44
C ALA A 95 -18.10 -15.22 -5.13
N SER A 96 -18.48 -14.61 -4.02
CA SER A 96 -17.80 -13.39 -3.53
C SER A 96 -16.49 -13.74 -2.80
N LEU A 97 -15.62 -12.75 -2.64
CA LEU A 97 -14.39 -12.87 -1.87
C LEU A 97 -14.67 -13.25 -0.41
N GLY A 98 -15.76 -12.73 0.17
CA GLY A 98 -16.20 -13.12 1.52
C GLY A 98 -16.58 -14.60 1.59
N GLU A 99 -17.35 -15.10 0.61
CA GLU A 99 -17.72 -16.52 0.49
C GLU A 99 -16.47 -17.41 0.40
N MET A 100 -15.50 -17.00 -0.42
CA MET A 100 -14.23 -17.72 -0.58
C MET A 100 -13.44 -17.82 0.73
N LEU A 101 -13.36 -16.74 1.51
CA LEU A 101 -12.65 -16.74 2.80
C LEU A 101 -13.36 -17.61 3.84
N ILE A 102 -14.70 -17.56 3.89
CA ILE A 102 -15.49 -18.42 4.78
C ILE A 102 -15.30 -19.89 4.42
N GLU A 103 -15.40 -20.24 3.14
CA GLU A 103 -15.27 -21.62 2.66
C GLU A 103 -13.87 -22.20 2.95
N ALA A 104 -12.82 -21.38 2.86
CA ALA A 104 -11.47 -21.74 3.23
C ALA A 104 -11.25 -21.87 4.75
N GLY A 105 -12.24 -21.52 5.57
CA GLY A 105 -12.12 -21.48 7.02
C GLY A 105 -11.22 -20.35 7.53
N LEU A 106 -11.03 -19.29 6.74
CA LEU A 106 -10.23 -18.11 7.11
C LEU A 106 -11.08 -17.03 7.79
N ALA A 107 -12.39 -17.03 7.54
CA ALA A 107 -13.35 -16.09 8.12
C ALA A 107 -14.58 -16.83 8.69
N ARG A 108 -15.28 -16.15 9.61
CA ARG A 108 -16.62 -16.54 10.09
C ARG A 108 -17.68 -15.69 9.38
N PHE A 109 -18.86 -16.26 9.24
CA PHE A 109 -20.01 -15.49 8.80
C PHE A 109 -20.51 -14.61 9.96
N ALA A 110 -20.58 -13.29 9.74
CA ALA A 110 -20.98 -12.31 10.73
C ALA A 110 -22.07 -11.39 10.15
N PRO A 111 -23.35 -11.82 10.17
CA PRO A 111 -24.44 -11.09 9.53
C PRO A 111 -24.62 -9.68 10.09
N LEU A 112 -24.92 -8.72 9.20
CA LEU A 112 -25.18 -7.33 9.58
C LEU A 112 -26.67 -7.03 9.34
N GLY A 113 -27.40 -6.63 10.39
CA GLY A 113 -28.83 -6.27 10.28
C GLY A 113 -29.74 -7.44 9.91
N GLN A 114 -30.76 -7.22 9.06
CA GLN A 114 -31.70 -8.26 8.61
C GLN A 114 -31.66 -8.55 7.09
N GLY A 115 -30.95 -7.76 6.27
CA GLY A 115 -31.17 -7.69 4.81
C GLY A 115 -30.09 -8.27 3.88
N GLY A 116 -29.09 -8.99 4.41
CA GLY A 116 -27.95 -9.45 3.61
C GLY A 116 -28.35 -10.35 2.42
N ARG A 117 -28.06 -9.89 1.19
CA ARG A 117 -28.37 -10.63 -0.06
C ARG A 117 -27.59 -11.94 -0.23
N GLN A 118 -26.49 -12.14 0.51
CA GLN A 118 -25.62 -13.33 0.38
C GLN A 118 -25.67 -14.28 1.58
N ARG A 119 -26.57 -14.08 2.54
CA ARG A 119 -26.59 -14.82 3.81
C ARG A 119 -26.68 -16.33 3.66
N GLU A 120 -27.57 -16.81 2.80
CA GLU A 120 -27.72 -18.25 2.57
C GLU A 120 -26.43 -18.86 2.01
N ARG A 121 -25.73 -18.11 1.15
CA ARG A 121 -24.46 -18.55 0.55
C ARG A 121 -23.33 -18.54 1.58
N PHE A 122 -23.26 -17.52 2.43
CA PHE A 122 -22.27 -17.45 3.50
C PHE A 122 -22.50 -18.53 4.56
N ALA A 123 -23.76 -18.78 4.93
CA ALA A 123 -24.11 -19.88 5.83
C ALA A 123 -23.76 -21.25 5.22
N ALA A 124 -24.02 -21.45 3.93
CA ALA A 124 -23.64 -22.68 3.22
C ALA A 124 -22.11 -22.85 3.12
N ALA A 125 -21.37 -21.78 2.83
CA ALA A 125 -19.90 -21.78 2.81
C ALA A 125 -19.34 -22.12 4.19
N GLU A 126 -19.91 -21.55 5.26
CA GLU A 126 -19.47 -21.83 6.63
C GLU A 126 -19.77 -23.28 7.02
N ALA A 127 -20.95 -23.80 6.67
CA ALA A 127 -21.29 -25.20 6.90
C ALA A 127 -20.34 -26.14 6.15
N LYS A 128 -19.94 -25.79 4.91
CA LYS A 128 -18.95 -26.54 4.14
C LYS A 128 -17.58 -26.53 4.79
N ALA A 129 -17.10 -25.36 5.25
CA ALA A 129 -15.83 -25.23 5.96
C ALA A 129 -15.82 -26.01 7.28
N LYS A 130 -16.92 -25.96 8.05
CA LYS A 130 -17.12 -26.75 9.28
C LYS A 130 -17.07 -28.25 9.01
N LYS A 131 -17.78 -28.72 7.98
CA LYS A 131 -17.78 -30.14 7.57
C LYS A 131 -16.40 -30.60 7.12
N ALA A 132 -15.67 -29.74 6.42
CA ALA A 132 -14.30 -30.01 5.97
C ALA A 132 -13.25 -29.86 7.10
N LYS A 133 -13.63 -29.36 8.27
CA LYS A 133 -12.71 -28.98 9.36
C LYS A 133 -11.58 -28.07 8.86
N ALA A 134 -11.93 -27.12 7.99
CA ALA A 134 -10.97 -26.20 7.38
C ALA A 134 -10.66 -25.01 8.30
N GLY A 135 -9.40 -24.56 8.30
CA GLY A 135 -8.94 -23.36 8.98
C GLY A 135 -9.37 -23.29 10.46
N ILE A 136 -10.12 -22.26 10.84
CA ILE A 136 -10.63 -22.06 12.21
C ILE A 136 -11.53 -23.18 12.74
N TRP A 137 -12.02 -24.06 11.86
CA TRP A 137 -12.86 -25.20 12.21
C TRP A 137 -12.08 -26.51 12.35
N ALA A 138 -10.76 -26.49 12.11
CA ALA A 138 -9.91 -27.61 12.40
C ALA A 138 -9.92 -27.88 13.91
N VAL A 139 -10.25 -29.11 14.31
CA VAL A 139 -10.04 -29.54 15.69
C VAL A 139 -8.54 -29.44 15.92
N ALA A 140 -8.12 -28.62 16.89
CA ALA A 140 -6.73 -28.49 17.29
C ALA A 140 -6.17 -29.92 17.47
N ALA A 141 -5.34 -30.35 16.52
CA ALA A 141 -4.76 -31.67 16.59
C ALA A 141 -3.95 -31.71 17.87
N ALA A 142 -4.24 -32.67 18.75
CA ALA A 142 -3.37 -32.97 19.87
C ALA A 142 -1.94 -33.10 19.32
N PRO A 143 -0.95 -32.44 19.95
CA PRO A 143 0.39 -32.34 19.38
C PRO A 143 0.90 -33.74 19.07
N ALA A 144 1.15 -34.03 17.79
CA ALA A 144 1.74 -35.29 17.38
C ALA A 144 3.13 -35.41 18.06
N PRO A 145 3.51 -36.59 18.60
CA PRO A 145 4.84 -36.80 19.13
C PRO A 145 5.85 -36.55 18.01
N ALA A 146 6.74 -35.59 18.24
CA ALA A 146 7.69 -35.10 17.25
C ALA A 146 8.62 -36.23 16.76
N PRO A 147 8.83 -36.40 15.44
CA PRO A 147 10.08 -36.99 14.97
C PRO A 147 11.23 -36.09 15.44
N ALA A 148 12.32 -36.72 15.89
CA ALA A 148 13.46 -36.07 16.54
C ALA A 148 13.87 -34.76 15.82
N PRO A 149 13.83 -33.60 16.49
CA PRO A 149 14.12 -32.33 15.87
C PRO A 149 15.63 -32.17 15.64
N ALA A 150 16.02 -31.97 14.38
CA ALA A 150 17.07 -31.02 14.10
C ALA A 150 16.61 -29.67 14.70
N ALA A 151 17.42 -29.09 15.59
CA ALA A 151 17.03 -27.95 16.41
C ALA A 151 16.43 -26.82 15.56
N PRO A 152 15.20 -26.36 15.86
CA PRO A 152 14.66 -25.16 15.24
C PRO A 152 15.48 -23.97 15.75
N ALA A 153 16.17 -23.30 14.83
CA ALA A 153 16.74 -22.00 15.10
C ALA A 153 15.61 -21.08 15.60
N LYS A 154 15.81 -20.44 16.76
CA LYS A 154 14.98 -19.32 17.22
C LYS A 154 14.77 -18.36 16.04
N PRO A 155 13.57 -17.75 15.85
CA PRO A 155 13.41 -16.68 14.88
C PRO A 155 14.34 -15.55 15.31
N VAL A 156 15.51 -15.49 14.68
CA VAL A 156 16.38 -14.33 14.73
C VAL A 156 15.55 -13.22 14.12
N ALA A 157 15.33 -12.14 14.86
CA ALA A 157 14.69 -10.93 14.34
C ALA A 157 15.29 -10.67 12.96
N GLY A 158 14.47 -10.76 11.91
CA GLY A 158 14.97 -10.80 10.54
C GLY A 158 15.92 -9.62 10.32
N GLN A 159 17.16 -9.93 9.94
CA GLN A 159 18.24 -8.95 9.82
C GLN A 159 17.97 -7.93 8.71
N PHE A 160 17.02 -8.21 7.83
CA PHE A 160 16.64 -7.34 6.72
C PHE A 160 15.13 -7.13 6.64
N VAL A 161 14.71 -5.95 6.19
CA VAL A 161 13.32 -5.57 6.01
C VAL A 161 13.09 -4.99 4.62
N ALA A 162 11.92 -5.19 4.04
CA ALA A 162 11.50 -4.52 2.81
C ALA A 162 10.02 -4.22 2.87
N GLU A 163 9.56 -3.26 2.07
CA GLU A 163 8.13 -3.17 1.81
C GLU A 163 7.67 -4.29 0.87
N VAL A 164 6.46 -4.81 1.07
CA VAL A 164 5.83 -5.87 0.25
C VAL A 164 5.99 -5.58 -1.25
N ASP A 165 5.75 -4.33 -1.68
CA ASP A 165 5.90 -3.92 -3.09
C ASP A 165 7.20 -3.14 -3.35
N GLY A 166 8.01 -2.89 -2.32
CA GLY A 166 9.25 -2.14 -2.45
C GLY A 166 10.28 -2.93 -3.25
N LYS A 167 10.97 -2.29 -4.19
CA LYS A 167 12.07 -2.93 -4.95
C LYS A 167 13.29 -3.25 -4.07
N HIS A 168 13.46 -2.52 -2.97
CA HIS A 168 14.66 -2.56 -2.15
C HIS A 168 14.42 -3.19 -0.78
N PHE A 169 15.44 -3.86 -0.24
CA PHE A 169 15.50 -4.30 1.15
C PHE A 169 16.62 -3.58 1.92
N TYR A 170 16.45 -3.43 3.23
CA TYR A 170 17.27 -2.65 4.13
C TYR A 170 17.71 -3.53 5.31
N PRO A 171 18.87 -3.30 5.94
CA PRO A 171 19.13 -3.83 7.28
C PRO A 171 18.03 -3.39 8.26
N ALA A 172 17.62 -4.25 9.17
CA ALA A 172 16.49 -3.98 10.08
C ALA A 172 16.76 -2.85 11.08
N ASP A 173 18.04 -2.54 11.32
CA ASP A 173 18.55 -1.46 12.16
C ASP A 173 18.87 -0.17 11.38
N ALA A 174 18.71 -0.17 10.05
CA ALA A 174 18.95 1.02 9.23
C ALA A 174 17.93 2.13 9.53
N PRO A 175 18.33 3.42 9.57
CA PRO A 175 17.40 4.52 9.80
C PRO A 175 16.32 4.63 8.71
N GLU A 176 16.60 4.18 7.49
CA GLU A 176 15.63 4.11 6.39
C GLU A 176 14.56 3.03 6.63
N ALA A 177 14.89 1.96 7.34
CA ALA A 177 13.93 0.92 7.72
C ALA A 177 12.80 1.47 8.60
N ALA A 178 13.10 2.47 9.44
CA ALA A 178 12.10 3.14 10.28
C ALA A 178 11.12 4.02 9.49
N ARG A 179 11.46 4.38 8.25
CA ARG A 179 10.61 5.17 7.35
C ARG A 179 9.67 4.30 6.50
N LEU A 180 9.89 2.99 6.46
CA LEU A 180 9.03 2.06 5.75
C LEU A 180 7.67 1.97 6.45
N ASN A 181 6.63 1.74 5.67
CA ASN A 181 5.29 1.56 6.20
C ASN A 181 5.23 0.27 7.04
N PRO A 182 5.01 0.34 8.37
CA PRO A 182 5.05 -0.83 9.24
C PRO A 182 3.98 -1.87 8.90
N LYS A 183 2.85 -1.45 8.29
CA LYS A 183 1.78 -2.35 7.84
C LYS A 183 2.13 -3.14 6.58
N ARG A 184 3.22 -2.77 5.90
CA ARG A 184 3.65 -3.37 4.62
C ARG A 184 5.05 -3.95 4.73
N LEU A 185 5.52 -4.21 5.94
CA LEU A 185 6.92 -4.54 6.20
C LEU A 185 7.10 -6.07 6.23
N VAL A 186 7.92 -6.58 5.33
CA VAL A 186 8.32 -7.99 5.26
C VAL A 186 9.72 -8.12 5.84
N ARG A 187 9.92 -9.08 6.75
CA ARG A 187 11.22 -9.35 7.37
C ARG A 187 11.87 -10.59 6.73
N TYR A 188 13.14 -10.49 6.40
CA TYR A 188 13.95 -11.57 5.86
C TYR A 188 15.04 -11.97 6.85
N ALA A 189 15.27 -13.29 6.98
CA ALA A 189 16.29 -13.83 7.87
C ALA A 189 17.72 -13.60 7.36
N SER A 190 17.91 -13.36 6.05
CA SER A 190 19.21 -13.12 5.43
C SER A 190 19.08 -12.33 4.12
N GLU A 191 20.20 -11.76 3.67
CA GLU A 191 20.30 -11.03 2.40
C GLU A 191 19.92 -11.93 1.21
N ALA A 192 20.38 -13.19 1.22
CA ALA A 192 20.08 -14.15 0.17
C ALA A 192 18.57 -14.45 0.06
N ALA A 193 17.85 -14.46 1.17
CA ALA A 193 16.40 -14.65 1.19
C ALA A 193 15.67 -13.44 0.57
N ALA A 194 16.13 -12.22 0.85
CA ALA A 194 15.58 -11.01 0.25
C ALA A 194 15.84 -10.97 -1.27
N ARG A 195 17.06 -11.31 -1.71
CA ARG A 195 17.41 -11.41 -3.13
C ARG A 195 16.60 -12.48 -3.86
N LYS A 196 16.38 -13.65 -3.25
CA LYS A 196 15.53 -14.71 -3.81
C LYS A 196 14.07 -14.27 -3.97
N ALA A 197 13.60 -13.35 -3.11
CA ALA A 197 12.28 -12.72 -3.23
C ALA A 197 12.24 -11.57 -4.25
N GLY A 198 13.27 -11.42 -5.10
CA GLY A 198 13.35 -10.39 -6.14
C GLY A 198 13.66 -8.99 -5.61
N LYS A 199 13.98 -8.84 -4.32
CA LYS A 199 14.38 -7.56 -3.72
C LYS A 199 15.84 -7.29 -4.03
N GLN A 200 16.15 -6.04 -4.33
CA GLN A 200 17.52 -5.57 -4.50
C GLN A 200 18.04 -4.98 -3.18
N PRO A 201 19.32 -5.13 -2.84
CA PRO A 201 19.87 -4.42 -1.70
C PRO A 201 19.59 -2.94 -1.92
N TYR A 202 19.08 -2.28 -0.87
CA TYR A 202 19.06 -0.83 -0.85
C TYR A 202 20.52 -0.36 -0.88
N ALA A 203 20.99 -0.07 -2.08
CA ALA A 203 22.03 0.91 -2.24
C ALA A 203 21.31 2.23 -2.01
N PRO A 204 21.61 3.01 -0.95
CA PRO A 204 21.26 4.40 -0.99
C PRO A 204 21.82 4.91 -2.31
N SER A 205 20.94 5.25 -3.25
CA SER A 205 21.31 6.16 -4.31
C SER A 205 21.64 7.40 -3.54
N ALA A 206 22.91 7.56 -3.16
CA ALA A 206 23.30 8.56 -2.20
C ALA A 206 22.64 9.87 -2.67
N PRO A 207 21.64 10.45 -1.97
CA PRO A 207 21.75 11.88 -1.81
C PRO A 207 23.11 11.96 -1.13
N GLY A 208 24.15 12.44 -1.82
CA GLY A 208 25.48 12.52 -1.22
C GLY A 208 25.26 13.09 0.16
N ALA A 209 25.39 12.25 1.20
CA ALA A 209 24.89 12.61 2.51
C ALA A 209 25.83 13.71 2.91
N VAL A 210 25.35 14.92 2.73
CA VAL A 210 26.15 16.09 2.95
C VAL A 210 26.28 16.11 4.47
N ALA A 211 27.41 15.64 4.97
CA ALA A 211 27.68 15.58 6.39
C ALA A 211 28.34 16.88 6.85
N THR A 212 28.97 17.59 5.91
CA THR A 212 29.76 18.79 6.16
C THR A 212 29.29 19.99 5.34
N LEU A 213 29.60 21.18 5.83
CA LEU A 213 29.27 22.43 5.13
C LEU A 213 29.93 22.52 3.74
N ASP A 214 31.15 21.98 3.59
CA ASP A 214 31.87 22.00 2.31
C ASP A 214 31.26 21.04 1.29
N GLU A 215 30.84 19.85 1.73
CA GLU A 215 30.03 18.97 0.89
C GLU A 215 28.71 19.63 0.49
N ALA A 216 28.14 20.51 1.34
CA ALA A 216 26.87 21.18 1.10
C ALA A 216 27.01 22.18 -0.03
N ARG A 217 28.10 22.95 0.02
CA ARG A 217 28.50 23.89 -1.03
C ARG A 217 28.82 23.16 -2.33
N ALA A 218 29.50 22.02 -2.27
CA ALA A 218 29.77 21.20 -3.45
C ALA A 218 28.48 20.63 -4.07
N SER A 219 27.56 20.15 -3.24
CA SER A 219 26.22 19.68 -3.65
C SER A 219 25.40 20.80 -4.29
N TYR A 220 25.35 21.98 -3.66
CA TYR A 220 24.73 23.17 -4.20
C TYR A 220 25.32 23.56 -5.57
N GLY A 221 26.65 23.54 -5.71
CA GLY A 221 27.34 23.79 -6.98
C GLY A 221 26.96 22.81 -8.09
N ARG A 222 26.91 21.50 -7.80
CA ARG A 222 26.46 20.48 -8.76
C ARG A 222 25.00 20.69 -9.16
N ALA A 223 24.13 20.97 -8.19
CA ALA A 223 22.73 21.18 -8.46
C ALA A 223 22.47 22.43 -9.31
N LYS A 224 23.22 23.51 -9.07
CA LYS A 224 23.20 24.71 -9.90
C LYS A 224 23.56 24.40 -11.35
N ALA A 225 24.65 23.65 -11.58
CA ALA A 225 25.05 23.22 -12.91
C ALA A 225 23.98 22.36 -13.61
N LEU A 226 23.31 21.47 -12.87
CA LEU A 226 22.18 20.67 -13.40
C LEU A 226 20.99 21.56 -13.81
N CYS A 227 20.65 22.56 -13.00
CA CYS A 227 19.61 23.54 -13.34
C CYS A 227 19.97 24.36 -14.58
N GLU A 228 21.22 24.81 -14.71
CA GLU A 228 21.70 25.54 -15.89
C GLU A 228 21.65 24.66 -17.15
N GLN A 229 22.08 23.40 -17.05
CA GLN A 229 21.97 22.43 -18.13
C GLN A 229 20.50 22.20 -18.54
N ALA A 230 19.60 22.06 -17.58
CA ALA A 230 18.17 21.85 -17.83
C ALA A 230 17.50 23.09 -18.45
N ALA A 231 17.91 24.30 -18.06
CA ALA A 231 17.37 25.55 -18.59
C ALA A 231 17.66 25.74 -20.08
N GLY A 232 18.77 25.18 -20.58
CA GLY A 232 19.11 25.17 -22.00
C GLY A 232 18.33 24.16 -22.84
N GLN A 233 17.49 23.31 -22.24
CA GLN A 233 16.76 22.25 -22.93
C GLN A 233 15.29 22.60 -23.16
N GLY A 234 14.76 22.15 -24.30
CA GLY A 234 13.31 22.14 -24.57
C GLY A 234 12.56 21.25 -23.58
N PRO A 235 11.23 21.33 -23.53
CA PRO A 235 10.48 20.72 -22.45
C PRO A 235 10.26 19.22 -22.70
N THR A 236 11.26 18.42 -22.30
CA THR A 236 11.36 16.97 -22.48
C THR A 236 11.43 16.23 -21.14
N GLU A 237 11.24 14.91 -21.15
CA GLU A 237 11.41 14.07 -19.96
C GLU A 237 12.86 14.08 -19.44
N GLU A 238 13.85 14.20 -20.33
CA GLU A 238 15.27 14.30 -19.96
C GLU A 238 15.55 15.57 -19.17
N ARG A 239 14.96 16.70 -19.58
CA ARG A 239 15.02 17.96 -18.83
C ARG A 239 14.40 17.81 -17.45
N ASP A 240 13.24 17.15 -17.36
CA ASP A 240 12.55 16.92 -16.08
C ASP A 240 13.40 16.05 -15.14
N LYS A 241 14.14 15.06 -15.65
CA LYS A 241 15.11 14.26 -14.88
C LYS A 241 16.29 15.08 -14.36
N LEU A 242 16.76 16.08 -15.10
CA LEU A 242 17.81 16.99 -14.64
C LEU A 242 17.32 17.85 -13.46
N TYR A 243 16.13 18.42 -13.56
CA TYR A 243 15.52 19.17 -12.46
C TYR A 243 15.25 18.30 -11.22
N GLU A 244 14.83 17.04 -11.42
CA GLU A 244 14.66 16.09 -10.33
C GLU A 244 15.98 15.79 -9.61
N ARG A 245 17.06 15.55 -10.35
CA ARG A 245 18.39 15.35 -9.76
C ARG A 245 18.87 16.60 -9.01
N ALA A 246 18.70 17.78 -9.60
CA ALA A 246 19.04 19.05 -8.94
C ALA A 246 18.26 19.24 -7.63
N PHE A 247 16.96 18.93 -7.64
CA PHE A 247 16.11 19.03 -6.46
C PHE A 247 16.58 18.13 -5.31
N LEU A 248 17.04 16.91 -5.61
CA LEU A 248 17.55 15.98 -4.60
C LEU A 248 18.85 16.49 -3.97
N GLU A 249 19.82 16.94 -4.78
CA GLU A 249 21.07 17.53 -4.30
C GLU A 249 20.81 18.78 -3.42
N LEU A 250 19.91 19.66 -3.87
CA LEU A 250 19.51 20.87 -3.13
C LEU A 250 18.80 20.56 -1.82
N SER A 251 18.00 19.49 -1.79
CA SER A 251 17.32 19.06 -0.55
C SER A 251 18.33 18.59 0.49
N GLY A 252 19.40 17.90 0.08
CA GLY A 252 20.50 17.53 0.97
C GLY A 252 21.31 18.74 1.46
N ALA A 253 21.71 19.63 0.55
CA ALA A 253 22.46 20.83 0.90
C ALA A 253 21.68 21.76 1.86
N MET A 254 20.37 21.93 1.62
CA MET A 254 19.50 22.77 2.45
C MET A 254 19.42 22.29 3.90
N GLN A 255 19.42 20.98 4.16
CA GLN A 255 19.41 20.45 5.53
C GLN A 255 20.66 20.88 6.31
N VAL A 256 21.83 20.82 5.68
CA VAL A 256 23.09 21.22 6.31
C VAL A 256 23.18 22.73 6.48
N PHE A 257 22.78 23.51 5.47
CA PHE A 257 22.75 24.96 5.59
C PHE A 257 21.78 25.41 6.69
N SER A 258 20.61 24.78 6.82
CA SER A 258 19.65 25.09 7.89
C SER A 258 20.24 24.82 9.27
N ALA A 259 20.80 23.62 9.48
CA ALA A 259 21.41 23.26 10.76
C ALA A 259 22.61 24.16 11.11
N ALA A 260 23.42 24.52 10.12
CA ALA A 260 24.56 25.40 10.34
C ALA A 260 24.12 26.85 10.64
N ALA A 261 23.08 27.36 9.96
CA ALA A 261 22.51 28.69 10.21
C ALA A 261 21.88 28.78 11.60
N GLU A 262 21.20 27.71 12.06
CA GLU A 262 20.68 27.62 13.43
C GLU A 262 21.80 27.64 14.48
N ALA A 263 22.91 26.94 14.21
CA ALA A 263 24.06 26.93 15.11
C ALA A 263 24.81 28.28 15.16
N LYS A 264 24.72 29.09 14.10
CA LYS A 264 25.41 30.38 13.95
C LYS A 264 24.45 31.46 13.39
N PRO A 265 23.47 31.93 14.19
CA PRO A 265 22.41 32.81 13.70
C PRO A 265 22.90 34.20 13.28
N ALA A 266 24.09 34.62 13.73
CA ALA A 266 24.71 35.89 13.34
C ALA A 266 25.57 35.79 12.06
N ASP A 267 25.72 34.60 11.48
CA ASP A 267 26.48 34.40 10.24
C ASP A 267 25.59 34.70 9.02
N GLU A 268 25.60 35.97 8.61
CA GLU A 268 24.79 36.46 7.48
C GLU A 268 25.11 35.74 6.16
N ALA A 269 26.37 35.35 5.95
CA ALA A 269 26.78 34.64 4.73
C ALA A 269 26.11 33.28 4.64
N LEU A 270 26.02 32.57 5.77
CA LEU A 270 25.35 31.28 5.85
C LEU A 270 23.83 31.40 5.68
N GLY A 271 23.24 32.48 6.20
CA GLY A 271 21.84 32.82 5.96
C GLY A 271 21.54 33.10 4.48
N GLU A 272 22.46 33.75 3.76
CA GLU A 272 22.37 33.96 2.32
C GLU A 272 22.49 32.64 1.54
N GLU A 273 23.46 31.78 1.88
CA GLU A 273 23.63 30.45 1.27
C GLU A 273 22.34 29.60 1.39
N LEU A 274 21.74 29.57 2.59
CA LEU A 274 20.47 28.88 2.82
C LEU A 274 19.32 29.46 1.98
N ARG A 275 19.23 30.80 1.90
CA ARG A 275 18.18 31.47 1.12
C ARG A 275 18.29 31.13 -0.36
N GLN A 276 19.50 31.21 -0.92
CA GLN A 276 19.76 30.90 -2.33
C GLN A 276 19.49 29.41 -2.62
N CYS A 277 19.95 28.52 -1.75
CA CYS A 277 19.66 27.09 -1.86
C CYS A 277 18.15 26.81 -1.85
N THR A 278 17.39 27.49 -0.98
CA THR A 278 15.92 27.35 -0.89
C THR A 278 15.22 27.85 -2.15
N GLN A 279 15.61 29.03 -2.67
CA GLN A 279 15.05 29.59 -3.90
C GLN A 279 15.30 28.67 -5.11
N LEU A 280 16.53 28.18 -5.26
CA LEU A 280 16.90 27.31 -6.37
C LEU A 280 16.19 25.95 -6.26
N ARG A 281 16.04 25.40 -5.06
CA ARG A 281 15.28 24.16 -4.81
C ARG A 281 13.83 24.31 -5.24
N TYR A 282 13.21 25.43 -4.88
CA TYR A 282 11.84 25.73 -5.27
C TYR A 282 11.68 25.90 -6.78
N ALA A 283 12.62 26.58 -7.43
CA ALA A 283 12.65 26.71 -8.88
C ALA A 283 12.78 25.36 -9.59
N ALA A 284 13.71 24.49 -9.13
CA ALA A 284 13.89 23.16 -9.68
C ALA A 284 12.61 22.30 -9.56
N MET A 285 11.95 22.35 -8.40
CA MET A 285 10.67 21.67 -8.19
C MET A 285 9.57 22.17 -9.14
N LYS A 286 9.44 23.49 -9.33
CA LYS A 286 8.42 24.07 -10.21
C LYS A 286 8.66 23.81 -11.70
N SER A 287 9.91 23.68 -12.10
CA SER A 287 10.28 23.46 -13.50
C SER A 287 10.03 22.03 -14.00
N LYS A 288 9.81 21.06 -13.08
CA LYS A 288 9.36 19.72 -13.43
C LYS A 288 7.89 19.77 -13.85
N ARG A 289 7.56 19.23 -15.03
CA ARG A 289 6.15 19.05 -15.41
C ARG A 289 5.48 18.06 -14.46
N TYR A 290 4.32 18.43 -13.91
CA TYR A 290 3.41 17.47 -13.32
C TYR A 290 2.76 16.71 -14.48
N HIS A 291 3.25 15.49 -14.74
CA HIS A 291 2.60 14.52 -15.62
C HIS A 291 1.56 13.73 -14.82
#